data_AF-V7HPJ7-F1
#
_entry.id   AF-V7HPJ7-F1
#
_cell.length_a   1.000
_cell.length_b   1.000
_cell.length_c   1.000
_cell.angle_alpha   90.00
_cell.angle_beta   90.00
_cell.angle_gamma   90.00
#
_symmetry.space_group_name_H-M   'P 1'
#
loop_
_entity.id
_entity.type
_entity.pdbx_description
1 polymer ?
#
loop_
_entity_poly.entity_id
_entity_poly.type
_entity_poly.pdbx_seq_one_letter_code
_entity_poly.pdbx_strand_id
1 'polypeptide(L)'
;MTAQYAGRVSVFIECVEAPPKSDSKKQRQDQLTSGWPRGDIDNLGKSVLDAMTGVGDWVDDSQGVRKVAEKRYGHADRTLIRVEFA
;
A
#
# COMPACT_ATOMS: atom_id res chain seq x y z
N MET A 1 -22.72 3.75 0.22
CA MET A 1 -22.51 3.42 -1.20
C MET A 1 -21.01 3.27 -1.38
N THR A 2 -20.50 2.04 -1.41
CA THR A 2 -19.14 1.79 -1.89
C THR A 2 -19.15 2.10 -3.38
N ALA A 3 -18.25 2.96 -3.84
CA ALA A 3 -18.10 3.23 -5.26
C ALA A 3 -17.60 1.95 -5.92
N GLN A 4 -18.44 1.29 -6.71
CA GLN A 4 -18.09 0.01 -7.30
C GLN A 4 -17.44 0.25 -8.66
N TYR A 5 -16.14 -0.05 -8.78
CA TYR A 5 -15.46 -0.05 -10.06
C TYR A 5 -15.98 -1.23 -10.89
N ALA A 6 -16.64 -0.96 -12.02
CA ALA A 6 -17.27 -1.98 -12.89
C ALA A 6 -16.48 -2.31 -14.16
N GLY A 7 -15.21 -1.88 -14.25
CA GLY A 7 -14.32 -2.12 -15.39
C GLY A 7 -12.91 -2.47 -14.95
N ARG A 8 -11.98 -2.63 -15.89
CA ARG A 8 -10.57 -2.87 -15.57
C ARG A 8 -10.00 -1.71 -14.76
N VAL A 9 -9.17 -2.02 -13.78
CA VAL A 9 -8.55 -1.03 -12.91
C VAL A 9 -7.04 -1.18 -12.81
N SER A 10 -6.37 -0.05 -12.65
CA SER A 10 -4.98 0.05 -12.20
C SER A 10 -4.98 0.46 -10.73
N VAL A 11 -4.20 -0.25 -9.91
CA VAL A 11 -4.09 -0.01 -8.46
C VAL A 11 -2.69 0.46 -8.13
N PHE A 12 -2.60 1.57 -7.40
CA PHE A 12 -1.36 2.14 -6.89
C PHE A 12 -1.40 2.12 -5.37
N ILE A 13 -0.40 1.50 -4.75
CA ILE A 13 -0.33 1.25 -3.31
C ILE A 13 0.96 1.88 -2.78
N GLU A 14 0.82 2.80 -1.82
CA GLU A 14 1.95 3.34 -1.06
C GLU A 14 1.82 2.89 0.40
N CYS A 15 2.69 1.97 0.81
CA CYS A 15 2.81 1.54 2.20
C CYS A 15 3.88 2.38 2.92
N VAL A 16 3.46 3.14 3.92
CA VAL A 16 4.35 3.94 4.76
C VAL A 16 4.36 3.36 6.16
N GLU A 17 5.54 2.98 6.63
CA GLU A 17 5.74 2.52 8.00
C GLU A 17 6.46 3.62 8.80
N ALA A 18 6.12 3.79 10.07
CA ALA A 18 6.91 4.58 10.99
C ALA A 18 8.18 3.80 11.37
N PRO A 19 9.35 4.45 11.48
CA PRO A 19 10.53 3.79 12.01
C PRO A 19 10.26 3.22 13.41
N PRO A 20 10.80 2.02 13.73
CA PRO A 20 10.60 1.36 15.02
C PRO A 20 10.79 2.31 16.20
N LYS A 21 9.95 2.16 17.23
CA LYS A 21 10.05 2.99 18.45
C LYS A 21 11.36 2.76 19.22
N SER A 22 11.99 1.60 19.01
CA SER A 22 13.29 1.23 19.58
C SER A 22 14.48 1.90 18.88
N ASP A 23 14.29 2.45 17.68
CA ASP A 23 15.37 3.13 16.96
C ASP A 23 15.80 4.39 17.73
N SER A 24 17.11 4.58 17.86
CA SER A 24 17.68 5.84 18.31
C SER A 24 17.29 6.98 17.36
N LYS A 25 17.40 8.24 17.81
CA LYS A 25 17.13 9.42 16.97
C LYS A 25 17.92 9.39 15.65
N LYS A 26 19.17 8.92 15.69
CA LYS A 26 20.03 8.78 14.50
C LYS A 26 19.51 7.71 13.55
N GLN A 27 19.27 6.50 14.05
CA GLN A 27 18.70 5.41 13.24
C GLN A 27 17.36 5.81 12.61
N ARG A 28 16.49 6.46 13.38
CA ARG A 28 15.22 6.98 12.89
C ARG A 28 15.40 7.94 11.71
N GLN A 29 16.38 8.84 11.80
CA GLN A 29 16.69 9.76 10.71
C GLN A 29 17.23 9.02 9.48
N ASP A 30 18.13 8.06 9.68
CA ASP A 30 18.69 7.24 8.59
C ASP A 30 17.57 6.47 7.86
N GLN A 31 16.62 5.88 8.62
CA GLN A 31 15.47 5.17 8.05
C GLN A 31 14.58 6.09 7.21
N LEU A 32 14.31 7.31 7.68
CA LEU A 32 13.48 8.29 6.96
C LEU A 32 14.15 8.83 5.70
N THR A 33 15.48 8.79 5.62
CA THR A 33 16.23 9.34 4.49
C THR A 33 16.53 8.30 3.41
N SER A 34 16.93 7.08 3.79
CA SER A 34 17.39 6.06 2.83
C SER A 34 17.03 4.62 3.21
N GLY A 35 16.34 4.41 4.33
CA GLY A 35 15.90 3.09 4.74
C GLY A 35 14.71 2.57 3.95
N TRP A 36 14.46 1.27 4.07
CA TRP A 36 13.26 0.62 3.53
C TRP A 36 12.61 -0.27 4.58
N PRO A 37 11.27 -0.27 4.67
CA PRO A 37 10.57 -1.14 5.60
C PRO A 37 10.80 -2.62 5.32
N ARG A 38 10.70 -3.41 6.38
CA ARG A 38 11.06 -4.84 6.34
C ARG A 38 10.01 -5.69 5.62
N GLY A 39 8.73 -5.29 5.68
CA GLY A 39 7.62 -6.03 5.07
C GLY A 39 7.89 -6.32 3.60
N ASP A 40 7.63 -7.56 3.17
CA ASP A 40 7.72 -7.93 1.76
C ASP A 40 6.66 -7.17 0.94
N ILE A 41 7.08 -6.59 -0.19
CA ILE A 41 6.23 -5.67 -0.94
C ILE A 41 5.06 -6.38 -1.63
N ASP A 42 5.23 -7.64 -2.00
CA ASP A 42 4.17 -8.43 -2.61
C ASP A 42 3.14 -8.86 -1.58
N ASN A 43 3.59 -9.27 -0.39
CA ASN A 43 2.68 -9.58 0.72
C ASN A 43 1.86 -8.35 1.15
N LEU A 44 2.49 -7.18 1.26
CA LEU A 44 1.79 -5.93 1.57
C LEU A 44 0.75 -5.59 0.50
N GLY A 45 1.15 -5.65 -0.78
CA GLY A 45 0.26 -5.38 -1.90
C GLY A 45 -0.91 -6.38 -1.95
N LYS A 46 -0.66 -7.67 -1.68
CA LYS A 46 -1.69 -8.71 -1.65
C LYS A 46 -2.71 -8.45 -0.54
N SER A 47 -2.26 -8.17 0.68
CA SER A 47 -3.16 -7.86 1.80
C SER A 47 -4.08 -6.67 1.51
N VAL A 48 -3.58 -5.65 0.80
CA VAL A 48 -4.40 -4.50 0.37
C VAL A 48 -5.45 -4.94 -0.65
N LEU A 49 -5.07 -5.67 -1.70
CA LEU A 49 -6.03 -6.14 -2.72
C LEU A 49 -7.09 -7.07 -2.15
N ASP A 50 -6.70 -7.97 -1.23
CA ASP A 50 -7.61 -8.86 -0.53
C ASP A 50 -8.61 -8.05 0.32
N ALA A 51 -8.14 -7.00 1.00
CA ALA A 51 -9.01 -6.11 1.79
C ALA A 51 -9.99 -5.32 0.91
N MET A 52 -9.53 -4.74 -0.20
CA MET A 52 -10.37 -3.99 -1.15
C MET A 52 -11.45 -4.89 -1.78
N THR A 53 -11.08 -6.12 -2.13
CA THR A 53 -12.02 -7.13 -2.62
C THR A 53 -13.03 -7.50 -1.53
N GLY A 54 -12.57 -7.70 -0.29
CA GLY A 54 -13.42 -8.04 0.85
C GLY A 54 -14.46 -6.97 1.20
N VAL A 55 -14.17 -5.69 0.95
CA VAL A 55 -15.15 -4.58 1.16
C VAL A 55 -16.01 -4.29 -0.08
N GLY A 56 -15.72 -4.92 -1.22
CA GLY A 56 -16.48 -4.78 -2.46
C GLY A 56 -16.23 -3.48 -3.22
N ASP A 57 -15.00 -2.96 -3.20
CA ASP A 57 -14.64 -1.77 -4.01
C ASP A 57 -14.78 -2.03 -5.53
N TRP A 58 -14.65 -3.28 -5.96
CA TRP A 58 -14.91 -3.75 -7.32
C TRP A 58 -15.76 -5.02 -7.30
N VAL A 59 -16.17 -5.51 -8.46
CA VAL A 59 -16.99 -6.73 -8.60
C VAL A 59 -16.14 -7.98 -8.39
N ASP A 60 -14.92 -8.00 -8.93
CA ASP A 60 -14.03 -9.17 -8.92
C ASP A 60 -12.56 -8.72 -8.97
N ASP A 61 -11.66 -9.45 -8.28
CA ASP A 61 -10.23 -9.13 -8.21
C ASP A 61 -9.52 -9.28 -9.56
N SER A 62 -10.08 -10.07 -10.49
CA SER A 62 -9.62 -10.17 -11.88
C SER A 62 -9.74 -8.86 -12.67
N GLN A 63 -10.48 -7.86 -12.16
CA GLN A 63 -10.51 -6.52 -12.76
C GLN A 63 -9.17 -5.77 -12.63
N GLY A 64 -8.31 -6.17 -11.68
CA GLY A 64 -6.99 -5.60 -11.50
C GLY A 64 -6.01 -6.01 -12.61
N VAL A 65 -5.71 -5.09 -13.52
CA VAL A 65 -4.82 -5.36 -14.68
C VAL A 65 -3.42 -4.77 -14.54
N ARG A 66 -3.24 -3.87 -13.57
CA ARG A 66 -1.93 -3.29 -13.24
C ARG A 66 -1.87 -3.00 -11.75
N LYS A 67 -0.75 -3.38 -11.13
CA LYS A 67 -0.40 -3.07 -9.74
C LYS A 67 0.93 -2.31 -9.73
N VAL A 68 0.95 -1.15 -9.08
CA VAL A 68 2.18 -0.48 -8.65
C VAL A 68 2.17 -0.46 -7.13
N ALA A 69 3.19 -1.02 -6.52
CA ALA A 69 3.34 -1.02 -5.07
C ALA A 69 4.69 -0.39 -4.70
N GLU A 70 4.65 0.47 -3.69
CA GLU A 70 5.81 1.14 -3.12
C GLU A 70 5.77 0.99 -1.61
N LYS A 71 6.95 0.86 -0.99
CA LYS A 71 7.10 0.89 0.46
C LYS A 71 8.20 1.86 0.87
N ARG A 72 7.99 2.58 1.96
CA ARG A 72 8.99 3.50 2.52
C ARG A 72 8.76 3.76 3.99
N TYR A 73 9.76 4.29 4.67
CA TYR A 73 9.55 4.88 5.99
C TYR A 73 8.91 6.27 5.88
N GLY A 74 8.16 6.65 6.91
CA GLY A 74 7.59 7.98 7.08
C GLY A 74 7.34 8.31 8.55
N HIS A 75 6.75 9.47 8.83
CA HIS A 75 6.57 9.89 10.22
C HIS A 75 5.48 9.12 10.98
N ALA A 76 4.56 8.49 10.27
CA ALA A 76 3.45 7.70 10.82
C ALA A 76 3.09 6.56 9.87
N ASP A 77 2.55 5.48 10.44
CA ASP A 77 2.01 4.35 9.67
C ASP A 77 0.80 4.80 8.85
N ARG A 78 0.80 4.50 7.55
CA ARG A 78 -0.33 4.75 6.66
C ARG A 78 -0.21 3.92 5.39
N THR A 79 -1.36 3.58 4.81
CA THR A 79 -1.46 3.00 3.46
C THR A 79 -2.29 3.93 2.60
N LEU A 80 -1.73 4.41 1.49
CA LEU A 80 -2.48 5.16 0.50
C LEU A 80 -2.77 4.25 -0.69
N ILE A 81 -4.02 4.27 -1.13
CA ILE A 81 -4.49 3.49 -2.25
C ILE A 81 -5.12 4.44 -3.24
N ARG A 82 -4.65 4.40 -4.49
CA ARG A 82 -5.27 5.08 -5.62
C ARG A 82 -5.71 4.03 -6.63
N VAL A 83 -6.95 4.14 -7.07
CA VAL A 83 -7.53 3.28 -8.10
C VAL A 83 -7.93 4.14 -9.28
N GLU A 84 -7.59 3.68 -10.48
CA GLU A 84 -7.89 4.35 -11.74
C GLU A 84 -8.52 3.33 -12.70
N PHE A 85 -9.45 3.76 -13.56
CA PHE A 85 -9.90 2.92 -14.66
C PHE A 85 -8.77 2.71 -15.68
N ALA A 86 -8.69 1.51 -16.26
CA ALA A 86 -7.62 1.06 -17.16
C ALA A 86 -8.06 0.85 -18.62
#